data_AF-U9TBZ4-F1
#
_entry.id   AF-U9TBZ4-F1
#
_cell.length_a   1.000
_cell.length_b   1.000
_cell.length_c   1.000
_cell.angle_alpha   90.00
_cell.angle_beta   90.00
_cell.angle_gamma   90.00
#
_symmetry.space_group_name_H-M   'P 1'
#
loop_
_entity.id
_entity.type
_entity.pdbx_description
1 polymer ?
#
loop_
_entity_poly.entity_id
_entity_poly.type
_entity_poly.pdbx_seq_one_letter_code
_entity_poly.pdbx_strand_id
1 'polypeptide(L)'
;MSAIAGNSPTSQRKQSNASGSGDLSEQSTPRGTKRENEDDDDDSGDEEVGSKNEKRAGRRKIKIEYIDDKSRRHITFSKRKAGIMKKAYELSTLTGTQVLLLVVSETGLVYTFTTPKLQPLVTKPEGKNLIQACLNAPDTPSAQDTTSTVNIKISLFYV
;
A
#
# COMPACT_ATOMS: atom_id res chain seq x y z
N MET A 1 11.52 69.34 -21.65
CA MET A 1 10.33 68.45 -21.72
C MET A 1 10.24 67.91 -23.14
N SER A 2 9.98 66.61 -23.29
CA SER A 2 10.31 65.85 -24.49
C SER A 2 9.36 66.08 -25.68
N ALA A 3 9.81 65.72 -26.88
CA ALA A 3 9.08 65.86 -28.12
C ALA A 3 9.06 64.56 -28.95
N ILE A 4 7.97 64.38 -29.71
CA ILE A 4 7.83 63.64 -30.99
C ILE A 4 7.71 62.09 -30.94
N ALA A 5 6.60 61.63 -31.56
CA ALA A 5 6.31 60.38 -32.32
C ALA A 5 6.83 59.01 -31.84
N GLY A 6 6.13 57.88 -32.05
CA GLY A 6 4.96 57.63 -32.89
C GLY A 6 5.31 56.89 -34.20
N ASN A 7 5.46 55.57 -34.14
CA ASN A 7 5.14 54.63 -35.25
C ASN A 7 5.34 53.15 -34.86
N SER A 8 4.44 52.30 -35.33
CA SER A 8 4.68 50.86 -35.66
C SER A 8 5.02 50.78 -37.19
N PRO A 9 5.16 49.62 -37.89
CA PRO A 9 4.94 48.21 -37.51
C PRO A 9 5.90 47.15 -38.15
N THR A 10 5.61 45.86 -37.88
CA THR A 10 5.78 44.67 -38.76
C THR A 10 7.15 44.10 -39.22
N SER A 11 7.18 42.75 -39.17
CA SER A 11 7.60 41.80 -40.22
C SER A 11 8.99 41.12 -40.22
N GLN A 12 8.90 39.79 -40.14
CA GLN A 12 9.63 38.76 -40.92
C GLN A 12 11.16 38.60 -40.76
N ARG A 13 11.56 37.36 -40.43
CA ARG A 13 12.48 36.58 -41.30
C ARG A 13 12.23 35.07 -41.21
N LYS A 14 12.47 34.39 -42.33
CA LYS A 14 12.23 32.95 -42.64
C LYS A 14 13.57 32.31 -43.05
N GLN A 15 13.64 30.96 -43.08
CA GLN A 15 14.71 30.12 -43.70
C GLN A 15 16.03 30.05 -42.90
N SER A 16 16.96 29.07 -43.01
CA SER A 16 17.02 27.62 -43.41
C SER A 16 18.51 27.17 -43.27
N ASN A 17 19.02 25.94 -43.46
CA ASN A 17 18.53 24.59 -43.87
C ASN A 17 19.57 23.51 -43.42
N ALA A 18 19.25 22.21 -43.55
CA ALA A 18 20.21 21.07 -43.69
C ALA A 18 21.17 20.75 -42.49
N SER A 19 21.73 19.54 -42.28
CA SER A 19 21.60 18.18 -42.86
C SER A 19 22.41 17.17 -42.00
N GLY A 20 22.15 15.85 -42.11
CA GLY A 20 23.22 14.83 -41.91
C GLY A 20 22.98 13.70 -40.91
N SER A 21 22.46 12.58 -41.41
CA SER A 21 22.77 11.16 -41.10
C SER A 21 23.63 10.77 -39.87
N GLY A 22 23.15 9.78 -39.10
CA GLY A 22 23.94 8.93 -38.20
C GLY A 22 23.21 7.61 -37.89
N ASP A 23 23.76 6.49 -38.37
CA ASP A 23 23.34 5.11 -38.10
C ASP A 23 23.85 4.62 -36.74
N LEU A 24 23.24 3.56 -36.17
CA LEU A 24 23.92 2.38 -35.60
C LEU A 24 23.00 1.43 -34.79
N SER A 25 22.78 0.25 -35.37
CA SER A 25 22.85 -1.10 -34.76
C SER A 25 21.98 -1.49 -33.55
N GLU A 26 21.12 -2.49 -33.78
CA GLU A 26 20.79 -3.53 -32.78
C GLU A 26 22.06 -4.21 -32.25
N GLN A 27 22.09 -4.59 -30.96
CA GLN A 27 23.05 -5.58 -30.49
C GLN A 27 22.48 -6.49 -29.40
N SER A 28 22.25 -7.73 -29.80
CA SER A 28 22.02 -8.87 -28.91
C SER A 28 23.29 -9.20 -28.13
N THR A 29 23.15 -9.57 -26.85
CA THR A 29 24.24 -10.18 -26.06
C THR A 29 23.70 -11.36 -25.24
N PRO A 30 24.55 -12.36 -24.91
CA PRO A 30 24.10 -13.76 -25.03
C PRO A 30 23.86 -14.50 -23.71
N ARG A 31 23.17 -15.64 -23.85
CA ARG A 31 22.97 -16.66 -22.82
C ARG A 31 24.24 -17.52 -22.64
N GLY A 32 24.91 -17.38 -21.50
CA GLY A 32 25.98 -18.26 -21.00
C GLY A 32 26.04 -18.16 -19.46
N THR A 33 26.53 -19.15 -18.71
CA THR A 33 27.20 -20.40 -19.12
C THR A 33 26.80 -21.51 -18.16
N LYS A 34 26.65 -22.74 -18.67
CA LYS A 34 26.52 -23.96 -17.88
C LYS A 34 27.79 -24.11 -17.03
N ARG A 35 27.67 -24.14 -15.69
CA ARG A 35 28.78 -24.55 -14.83
C ARG A 35 28.74 -26.06 -14.70
N GLU A 36 29.80 -26.69 -15.16
CA GLU A 36 30.11 -28.08 -14.85
C GLU A 36 30.84 -28.03 -13.50
N ASN A 37 30.37 -28.82 -12.53
CA ASN A 37 31.09 -29.06 -11.29
C ASN A 37 31.80 -30.40 -11.48
N GLU A 38 33.11 -30.41 -11.26
CA GLU A 38 33.92 -31.62 -11.20
C GLU A 38 33.89 -32.13 -9.75
N ASP A 39 33.83 -33.45 -9.59
CA ASP A 39 33.77 -34.12 -8.28
C ASP A 39 35.18 -34.42 -7.77
N ASP A 40 35.52 -33.92 -6.57
CA ASP A 40 36.76 -34.26 -5.83
C ASP A 40 36.37 -34.72 -4.40
N ASP A 41 36.71 -35.97 -4.06
CA ASP A 41 36.47 -36.63 -2.75
C ASP A 41 37.77 -36.66 -1.88
N ASP A 42 37.78 -36.01 -0.70
CA ASP A 42 38.75 -36.18 0.44
C ASP A 42 38.34 -35.23 1.61
N ASP A 43 38.40 -35.51 2.93
CA ASP A 43 38.30 -36.74 3.74
C ASP A 43 37.67 -36.39 5.12
N SER A 44 37.29 -37.43 5.88
CA SER A 44 36.95 -37.58 7.30
C SER A 44 37.40 -36.52 8.34
N GLY A 45 36.51 -36.23 9.31
CA GLY A 45 36.94 -35.87 10.68
C GLY A 45 36.04 -34.93 11.49
N ASP A 46 35.11 -35.50 12.27
CA ASP A 46 34.38 -34.96 13.45
C ASP A 46 34.25 -33.44 13.72
N GLU A 47 32.99 -32.99 13.83
CA GLU A 47 32.41 -32.42 15.07
C GLU A 47 30.90 -32.20 14.81
N GLU A 48 30.03 -33.09 15.32
CA GLU A 48 28.56 -32.98 15.18
C GLU A 48 28.01 -31.88 16.09
N VAL A 49 28.30 -30.61 15.77
CA VAL A 49 27.63 -29.46 16.35
C VAL A 49 26.20 -29.45 15.83
N GLY A 50 25.36 -30.24 16.48
CA GLY A 50 23.96 -30.47 16.16
C GLY A 50 23.23 -29.14 16.02
N SER A 51 23.13 -28.66 14.78
CA SER A 51 22.39 -27.46 14.43
C SER A 51 20.95 -27.69 14.83
N LYS A 52 20.57 -27.11 15.97
CA LYS A 52 19.18 -27.03 16.42
C LYS A 52 18.41 -26.25 15.37
N ASN A 53 17.92 -26.99 14.38
CA ASN A 53 16.90 -26.57 13.45
C ASN A 53 15.65 -26.30 14.29
N GLU A 54 15.61 -25.11 14.91
CA GLU A 54 14.51 -24.63 15.72
C GLU A 54 13.35 -24.37 14.78
N LYS A 55 12.64 -25.47 14.46
CA LYS A 55 11.51 -25.53 13.54
C LYS A 55 10.57 -24.40 13.90
N ARG A 56 10.57 -23.35 13.06
CA ARG A 56 9.80 -22.13 13.26
C ARG A 56 8.39 -22.52 13.69
N ALA A 57 8.06 -22.23 14.94
CA ALA A 57 6.83 -22.71 15.54
C ALA A 57 5.65 -22.32 14.64
N GLY A 58 4.86 -23.32 14.23
CA GLY A 58 3.72 -23.12 13.33
C GLY A 58 2.68 -22.17 13.93
N ARG A 59 1.63 -21.85 13.15
CA ARG A 59 0.56 -20.95 13.59
C ARG A 59 -0.13 -21.49 14.86
N ARG A 60 0.22 -20.93 16.02
CA ARG A 60 -0.40 -21.25 17.32
C ARG A 60 -1.76 -20.54 17.46
N LYS A 61 -2.71 -21.19 18.13
CA LYS A 61 -3.99 -20.57 18.54
C LYS A 61 -3.72 -19.52 19.62
N ILE A 62 -4.45 -18.41 19.58
CA ILE A 62 -4.48 -17.39 20.64
C ILE A 62 -5.93 -17.07 21.00
N LYS A 63 -6.15 -16.53 22.19
CA LYS A 63 -7.45 -15.99 22.60
C LYS A 63 -7.78 -14.72 21.80
N ILE A 64 -9.07 -14.36 21.75
CA ILE A 64 -9.56 -13.11 21.15
C ILE A 64 -9.82 -12.12 22.29
N GLU A 65 -8.73 -11.59 22.82
CA GLU A 65 -8.65 -10.58 23.88
C GLU A 65 -7.54 -9.59 23.53
N TYR A 66 -7.40 -8.50 24.30
CA TYR A 66 -6.28 -7.57 24.11
C TYR A 66 -4.94 -8.28 24.34
N ILE A 67 -3.92 -7.94 23.55
CA ILE A 67 -2.58 -8.55 23.68
C ILE A 67 -1.71 -7.60 24.47
N ASP A 68 -1.47 -7.87 25.74
CA ASP A 68 -0.71 -6.95 26.62
C ASP A 68 0.74 -6.75 26.16
N ASP A 69 1.41 -7.82 25.75
CA ASP A 69 2.78 -7.76 25.23
C ASP A 69 2.86 -6.93 23.95
N LYS A 70 3.51 -5.76 24.08
CA LYS A 70 3.61 -4.74 23.02
C LYS A 70 4.25 -5.28 21.74
N SER A 71 5.29 -6.11 21.85
CA SER A 71 5.99 -6.67 20.69
C SER A 71 5.08 -7.61 19.90
N ARG A 72 4.46 -8.60 20.58
CA ARG A 72 3.48 -9.51 19.98
C ARG A 72 2.26 -8.76 19.46
N ARG A 73 1.80 -7.70 20.13
CA ARG A 73 0.68 -6.86 19.67
C ARG A 73 1.03 -6.16 18.36
N HIS A 74 2.17 -5.48 18.24
CA HIS A 74 2.60 -4.83 17.01
C HIS A 74 2.83 -5.81 15.84
N ILE A 75 3.42 -6.99 16.11
CA ILE A 75 3.59 -8.06 15.10
C ILE A 75 2.21 -8.59 14.65
N THR A 76 1.29 -8.79 15.60
CA THR A 76 -0.07 -9.29 15.32
C THR A 76 -0.89 -8.26 14.55
N PHE A 77 -0.85 -6.99 14.94
CA PHE A 77 -1.45 -5.87 14.23
C PHE A 77 -0.97 -5.84 12.78
N SER A 78 0.34 -5.84 12.55
CA SER A 78 0.94 -5.79 11.22
C SER A 78 0.47 -6.95 10.33
N LYS A 79 0.51 -8.18 10.86
CA LYS A 79 0.08 -9.39 10.12
C LYS A 79 -1.43 -9.43 9.89
N ARG A 80 -2.26 -9.12 10.89
CA ARG A 80 -3.73 -9.10 10.76
C ARG A 80 -4.18 -8.00 9.81
N LYS A 81 -3.63 -6.79 9.93
CA LYS A 81 -3.89 -5.65 9.03
C LYS A 81 -3.63 -6.02 7.57
N ALA A 82 -2.47 -6.60 7.26
CA ALA A 82 -2.17 -7.07 5.91
C ALA A 82 -3.18 -8.13 5.43
N GLY A 83 -3.52 -9.11 6.28
CA GLY A 83 -4.48 -10.17 5.95
C GLY A 83 -5.89 -9.65 5.67
N ILE A 84 -6.43 -8.75 6.52
CA ILE A 84 -7.79 -8.21 6.34
C ILE A 84 -7.87 -7.24 5.16
N MET A 85 -6.82 -6.44 4.91
CA MET A 85 -6.73 -5.59 3.71
C MET A 85 -6.74 -6.44 2.43
N LYS A 86 -5.99 -7.55 2.39
CA LYS A 86 -6.03 -8.49 1.26
C LYS A 86 -7.42 -9.12 1.07
N LYS A 87 -8.12 -9.45 2.17
CA LYS A 87 -9.49 -9.99 2.10
C LYS A 87 -10.52 -8.98 1.64
N ALA A 88 -10.41 -7.71 2.04
CA ALA A 88 -11.27 -6.64 1.54
C ALA A 88 -11.08 -6.40 0.04
N TYR A 89 -9.84 -6.42 -0.44
CA TYR A 89 -9.52 -6.40 -1.87
C TYR A 89 -10.14 -7.60 -2.60
N GLU A 90 -9.82 -8.84 -2.20
CA GLU A 90 -10.37 -10.07 -2.79
C GLU A 90 -11.89 -10.05 -2.87
N LEU A 91 -12.58 -9.67 -1.79
CA LEU A 91 -14.04 -9.58 -1.74
C LEU A 91 -14.57 -8.59 -2.79
N SER A 92 -14.03 -7.36 -2.80
CA SER A 92 -14.47 -6.32 -3.75
C SER A 92 -14.22 -6.71 -5.21
N THR A 93 -13.10 -7.38 -5.50
CA THR A 93 -12.74 -7.84 -6.84
C THR A 93 -13.62 -9.00 -7.31
N LEU A 94 -13.85 -10.01 -6.46
CA LEU A 94 -14.61 -11.20 -6.81
C LEU A 94 -16.12 -10.96 -6.95
N THR A 95 -16.65 -9.94 -6.26
CA THR A 95 -18.11 -9.72 -6.17
C THR A 95 -18.58 -8.39 -6.76
N GLY A 96 -17.66 -7.47 -7.11
CA GLY A 96 -18.00 -6.11 -7.55
C GLY A 96 -18.64 -5.22 -6.46
N THR A 97 -18.74 -5.71 -5.23
CA THR A 97 -19.32 -4.96 -4.10
C THR A 97 -18.48 -3.75 -3.73
N GLN A 98 -19.10 -2.75 -3.10
CA GLN A 98 -18.39 -1.58 -2.58
C GLN A 98 -18.00 -1.83 -1.13
N VAL A 99 -16.72 -1.62 -0.83
CA VAL A 99 -16.09 -1.97 0.44
C VAL A 99 -15.26 -0.79 0.92
N LEU A 100 -15.41 -0.44 2.19
CA LEU A 100 -14.57 0.50 2.93
C LEU A 100 -14.07 -0.21 4.18
N LEU A 101 -12.76 -0.15 4.42
CA LEU A 101 -12.10 -0.66 5.61
C LEU A 101 -11.12 0.42 6.10
N LEU A 102 -11.22 0.77 7.38
CA LEU A 102 -10.35 1.72 8.05
C LEU A 102 -9.76 1.05 9.30
N VAL A 103 -8.45 1.17 9.49
CA VAL A 103 -7.71 0.60 10.62
C VAL A 103 -6.73 1.66 11.13
N VAL A 104 -6.84 2.05 12.40
CA VAL A 104 -5.90 2.99 13.04
C VAL A 104 -4.91 2.21 13.89
N SER A 105 -3.63 2.60 13.88
CA SER A 105 -2.62 2.06 14.80
C SER A 105 -2.62 2.78 16.15
N GLU A 106 -2.00 2.18 17.17
CA GLU A 106 -1.63 2.83 18.43
C GLU A 106 -0.78 4.10 18.25
N THR A 107 -0.22 4.33 17.06
CA THR A 107 0.57 5.53 16.71
C THR A 107 -0.24 6.56 15.91
N GLY A 108 -1.58 6.42 15.84
CA GLY A 108 -2.47 7.33 15.10
C GLY A 108 -2.41 7.22 13.57
N LEU A 109 -1.70 6.23 13.00
CA LEU A 109 -1.63 6.06 11.55
C LEU A 109 -2.89 5.36 11.04
N VAL A 110 -3.62 6.04 10.16
CA VAL A 110 -4.83 5.53 9.52
C VAL A 110 -4.47 4.78 8.23
N TYR A 111 -4.76 3.47 8.21
CA TYR A 111 -4.64 2.62 7.03
C TYR A 111 -6.03 2.36 6.46
N THR A 112 -6.20 2.54 5.15
CA THR A 112 -7.51 2.39 4.49
C THR A 112 -7.44 1.47 3.28
N PHE A 113 -8.49 0.69 3.07
CA PHE A 113 -8.84 0.12 1.77
C PHE A 113 -10.23 0.64 1.39
N THR A 114 -10.41 1.04 0.13
CA THR A 114 -11.69 1.59 -0.35
C THR A 114 -11.89 1.31 -1.83
N THR A 115 -13.12 0.96 -2.20
CA THR A 115 -13.55 0.92 -3.61
C THR A 115 -13.82 2.34 -4.15
N PRO A 116 -13.80 2.56 -5.48
CA PRO A 116 -13.86 3.91 -6.07
C PRO A 116 -15.04 4.79 -5.63
N LYS A 117 -16.25 4.25 -5.48
CA LYS A 117 -17.41 5.06 -5.04
C LYS A 117 -17.31 5.54 -3.59
N LEU A 118 -16.55 4.84 -2.75
CA LEU A 118 -16.35 5.16 -1.32
C LEU A 118 -15.06 5.94 -1.06
N GLN A 119 -14.16 6.00 -2.05
CA GLN A 119 -12.89 6.72 -1.97
C GLN A 119 -13.03 8.20 -1.52
N PRO A 120 -14.07 8.96 -1.93
CA PRO A 120 -14.29 10.32 -1.43
C PRO A 120 -14.34 10.45 0.10
N LEU A 121 -14.78 9.41 0.84
CA LEU A 121 -14.88 9.44 2.30
C LEU A 121 -13.51 9.53 3.00
N VAL A 122 -12.43 9.09 2.33
CA VAL A 122 -11.06 9.13 2.88
C VAL A 122 -10.15 10.11 2.15
N THR A 123 -10.55 10.61 0.98
CA THR A 123 -9.76 11.59 0.20
C THR A 123 -10.24 13.04 0.34
N LYS A 124 -11.56 13.30 0.36
CA LYS A 124 -12.11 14.65 0.45
C LYS A 124 -12.00 15.23 1.88
N PRO A 125 -11.91 16.56 2.05
CA PRO A 125 -11.86 17.20 3.36
C PRO A 125 -13.05 16.84 4.25
N GLU A 126 -14.28 16.82 3.72
CA GLU A 126 -15.50 16.48 4.45
C GLU A 126 -15.39 15.13 5.19
N GLY A 127 -15.01 14.08 4.46
CA GLY A 127 -14.87 12.73 5.03
C GLY A 127 -13.67 12.61 5.97
N LYS A 128 -12.54 13.26 5.66
CA LYS A 128 -11.37 13.32 6.56
C LYS A 128 -11.70 14.02 7.87
N ASN A 129 -12.41 15.13 7.83
CA ASN A 129 -12.82 15.87 9.02
C ASN A 129 -13.76 15.04 9.90
N LEU A 130 -14.69 14.30 9.31
CA LEU A 130 -15.55 13.35 10.04
C LEU A 130 -14.73 12.25 10.72
N ILE A 131 -13.82 11.60 10.00
CA ILE A 131 -12.92 10.57 10.55
C ILE A 131 -12.09 11.15 11.71
N GLN A 132 -11.51 12.33 11.52
CA GLN A 132 -10.71 13.01 12.54
C GLN A 132 -11.52 13.39 13.78
N ALA A 133 -12.76 13.87 13.60
CA ALA A 133 -13.66 14.17 14.71
C ALA A 133 -14.00 12.91 15.53
N CYS A 134 -14.27 11.78 14.87
CA CYS A 134 -14.51 10.50 15.54
C CYS A 134 -13.27 9.98 16.30
N LEU A 135 -12.06 10.15 15.74
CA LEU A 135 -10.82 9.67 16.38
C LEU A 135 -10.31 10.59 17.51
N ASN A 136 -10.76 11.85 17.56
CA ASN A 136 -10.43 12.80 18.61
C ASN A 136 -11.52 12.89 19.70
N ALA A 137 -12.60 12.12 19.58
CA ALA A 137 -13.61 12.03 20.63
C ALA A 137 -12.99 11.39 21.89
N PRO A 138 -13.32 11.87 23.10
CA PRO A 138 -12.79 11.28 24.32
C PRO A 138 -13.29 9.83 24.47
N ASP A 139 -12.43 8.94 24.98
CA ASP A 139 -12.78 7.57 25.34
C ASP A 139 -13.76 7.55 26.52
N THR A 140 -15.05 7.80 26.25
CA THR A 140 -16.13 7.73 27.24
C THR A 140 -16.61 6.28 27.40
N PRO A 141 -16.41 5.63 28.56
CA PRO A 141 -16.88 4.28 28.80
C PRO A 141 -18.38 4.28 29.16
N SER A 142 -19.25 4.50 28.17
CA SER A 142 -20.71 4.41 28.35
C SER A 142 -21.42 3.99 27.08
N ALA A 143 -22.23 2.93 27.20
CA ALA A 143 -23.15 2.48 26.16
C ALA A 143 -24.24 3.52 25.85
N GLN A 144 -24.77 3.45 24.61
CA GLN A 144 -26.18 3.55 24.19
C GLN A 144 -26.20 3.87 22.68
N ASP A 145 -26.84 3.03 21.87
CA ASP A 145 -26.98 3.27 20.42
C ASP A 145 -27.95 4.43 20.14
N THR A 146 -27.48 5.44 19.39
CA THR A 146 -28.38 6.43 18.76
C THR A 146 -28.22 6.42 17.25
N THR A 147 -29.14 5.72 16.60
CA THR A 147 -29.26 5.61 15.15
C THR A 147 -29.47 6.98 14.49
N SER A 148 -28.79 7.24 13.36
CA SER A 148 -29.12 8.36 12.48
C SER A 148 -29.21 7.88 11.04
N THR A 149 -30.37 8.09 10.43
CA THR A 149 -30.81 7.38 9.22
C THR A 149 -30.13 7.88 7.95
N VAL A 150 -29.41 6.97 7.29
CA VAL A 150 -29.23 6.97 5.85
C VAL A 150 -29.87 5.68 5.34
N ASN A 151 -30.81 5.75 4.38
CA ASN A 151 -31.61 4.60 3.92
C ASN A 151 -30.81 3.63 3.01
N ILE A 152 -29.70 3.12 3.52
CA ILE A 152 -29.02 1.93 3.02
C ILE A 152 -29.67 0.74 3.73
N LYS A 153 -30.18 -0.24 2.98
CA LYS A 153 -30.64 -1.51 3.57
C LYS A 153 -29.43 -2.31 4.06
N ILE A 154 -28.92 -1.96 5.23
CA ILE A 154 -27.89 -2.71 5.95
C ILE A 154 -28.53 -4.02 6.39
N SER A 155 -28.43 -5.05 5.55
CA SER A 155 -28.84 -6.40 5.92
C SER A 155 -27.82 -6.92 6.94
N LEU A 156 -28.20 -6.87 8.22
CA LEU A 156 -27.42 -7.39 9.34
C LEU A 156 -27.38 -8.92 9.30
N PHE A 157 -26.60 -9.47 8.38
CA PHE A 157 -26.13 -10.84 8.49
C PHE A 157 -25.07 -10.90 9.59
N TYR A 158 -25.51 -11.22 10.80
CA TYR A 158 -24.62 -11.82 11.80
C TYR A 158 -24.08 -13.14 11.24
N VAL A 159 -22.75 -13.30 11.32
CA VAL A 159 -22.02 -14.54 11.05
C VAL A 159 -21.59 -15.14 12.39
#